data_AF-A0A1V4Q889-F1
#
_entry.id   AF-A0A1V4Q889-F1
#
_cell.length_a   1.000
_cell.length_b   1.000
_cell.length_c   1.000
_cell.angle_alpha   90.00
_cell.angle_beta   90.00
_cell.angle_gamma   90.00
#
_symmetry.space_group_name_H-M   'P 1'
#
loop_
_entity.id
_entity.type
_entity.pdbx_description
1 polymer ?
#
loop_
_entity_poly.entity_id
_entity_poly.type
_entity_poly.pdbx_seq_one_letter_code
_entity_poly.pdbx_strand_id
1 'polypeptide(L)' 'GKAVQGNLDPTVLFAGPAVVEQEIRRVLDDGRRAVAAGAIGHIVNLGHGVLPDTDPDVLTRAVELIHTL' A
#
# COMPACT_ATOMS: atom_id res chain seq x y z
N GLY A 1 20.34 -5.86 -6.49
CA GLY A 1 19.37 -6.32 -5.49
C GLY A 1 18.09 -6.78 -6.17
N LYS A 2 17.08 -7.21 -5.40
CA LYS A 2 15.75 -7.54 -5.91
C LYS A 2 14.78 -6.40 -5.59
N ALA A 3 13.73 -6.23 -6.41
CA ALA A 3 12.62 -5.38 -6.04
C ALA A 3 11.73 -6.11 -5.02
N VAL A 4 11.01 -5.35 -4.20
CA VAL A 4 9.96 -5.87 -3.31
C VAL A 4 8.61 -5.34 -3.76
N GLN A 5 7.55 -6.11 -3.55
CA GLN A 5 6.18 -5.74 -3.88
C GLN A 5 5.26 -6.01 -2.68
N GLY A 6 4.29 -5.12 -2.45
CA GLY A 6 3.30 -5.25 -1.37
C GLY A 6 3.42 -4.13 -0.33
N ASN A 7 2.85 -4.26 0.87
CA ASN A 7 2.13 -5.41 1.41
C ASN A 7 0.87 -4.99 2.20
N LEU A 8 0.13 -4.01 1.68
CA LEU A 8 -1.07 -3.48 2.35
C LEU A 8 -2.12 -4.59 2.53
N ASP A 9 -2.58 -4.81 3.76
CA ASP A 9 -3.65 -5.78 4.03
C ASP A 9 -4.95 -5.31 3.34
N PRO A 10 -5.57 -6.13 2.47
CA PRO A 10 -6.78 -5.71 1.75
C PRO A 10 -7.96 -5.37 2.69
N THR A 11 -7.98 -5.90 3.92
CA THR A 11 -9.05 -5.60 4.89
C THR A 11 -9.01 -4.15 5.41
N VAL A 12 -7.86 -3.48 5.32
CA VAL A 12 -7.69 -2.08 5.71
C VAL A 12 -8.59 -1.14 4.89
N LEU A 13 -8.93 -1.52 3.65
CA LEU A 13 -9.80 -0.73 2.78
C LEU A 13 -11.23 -0.55 3.36
N PHE A 14 -11.62 -1.35 4.35
CA PHE A 14 -12.89 -1.22 5.07
C PHE A 14 -12.81 -0.37 6.34
N ALA A 15 -11.62 0.05 6.77
CA ALA A 15 -11.39 0.71 8.06
C ALA A 15 -11.62 2.24 8.04
N GLY A 16 -11.97 2.78 6.87
CA GLY A 16 -12.22 4.22 6.67
C GLY A 16 -10.94 5.03 6.35
N PRO A 17 -11.10 6.28 5.88
CA PRO A 17 -10.02 7.01 5.20
C PRO A 17 -8.77 7.26 6.05
N ALA A 18 -8.94 7.60 7.34
CA ALA A 18 -7.82 7.90 8.23
C ALA A 18 -6.94 6.66 8.49
N VAL A 19 -7.55 5.49 8.66
CA VAL A 19 -6.83 4.23 8.86
C VAL A 19 -6.14 3.79 7.56
N VAL A 20 -6.84 3.94 6.43
CA VAL A 20 -6.27 3.67 5.10
C VAL A 20 -5.02 4.51 4.85
N GLU A 21 -5.07 5.82 5.13
CA GLU A 21 -3.89 6.69 4.98
C GLU A 21 -2.74 6.27 5.91
N GLN A 22 -3.03 6.00 7.18
CA GLN A 22 -2.02 5.57 8.14
C GLN A 22 -1.29 4.31 7.67
N GLU A 23 -2.03 3.30 7.22
CA GLU A 23 -1.45 2.03 6.76
C GLU A 23 -0.71 2.18 5.42
N ILE A 24 -1.19 3.02 4.50
CA ILE A 24 -0.45 3.36 3.28
C ILE A 24 0.90 3.99 3.64
N ARG A 25 0.91 4.97 4.55
CA ARG A 25 2.17 5.60 5.01
C ARG A 25 3.13 4.58 5.60
N ARG A 26 2.61 3.67 6.43
CA ARG A 26 3.40 2.56 7.00
C ARG A 26 4.02 1.69 5.91
N VAL A 27 3.25 1.26 4.91
CA VAL A 27 3.75 0.43 3.80
C VAL A 27 4.80 1.17 2.96
N LEU A 28 4.62 2.47 2.73
CA LEU A 28 5.61 3.30 2.05
C LEU A 28 6.90 3.43 2.86
N ASP A 29 6.81 3.59 4.19
CA ASP A 29 7.97 3.59 5.08
C ASP A 29 8.69 2.25 5.08
N ASP A 30 7.96 1.13 5.09
CA ASP A 30 8.52 -0.22 4.99
C ASP A 30 9.29 -0.38 3.67
N GLY A 31 8.72 0.13 2.58
CA GLY A 31 9.36 0.21 1.26
C GLY A 31 10.65 1.02 1.25
N ARG A 32 10.63 2.23 1.82
CA ARG A 32 11.81 3.08 1.97
C ARG A 32 12.92 2.36 2.77
N ARG A 33 12.57 1.68 3.86
CA ARG A 33 13.52 0.88 4.65
C ARG A 33 14.08 -0.29 3.86
N ALA A 34 13.26 -0.98 3.06
CA ALA A 34 13.72 -2.07 2.20
C ALA A 34 14.72 -1.58 1.13
N VAL A 35 14.45 -0.43 0.51
CA VAL A 35 15.37 0.20 -0.45
C VAL A 35 16.69 0.59 0.23
N ALA A 36 16.62 1.23 1.41
CA ALA A 36 17.81 1.56 2.20
C ALA A 36 18.63 0.32 2.59
N ALA A 37 17.99 -0.84 2.75
CA ALA A 37 18.61 -2.12 3.06
C ALA A 37 19.11 -2.91 1.80
N GLY A 38 19.01 -2.34 0.60
CA GLY A 38 19.56 -2.93 -0.63
C GLY A 38 18.55 -3.51 -1.63
N ALA A 39 17.24 -3.32 -1.41
CA ALA A 39 16.26 -3.54 -2.47
C ALA A 39 16.44 -2.51 -3.60
N ILE A 40 16.23 -2.92 -4.85
CA ILE A 40 16.40 -2.03 -6.02
C ILE A 40 15.17 -1.15 -6.28
N GLY A 41 14.07 -1.38 -5.56
CA GLY A 41 12.83 -0.65 -5.69
C GLY A 41 11.70 -1.29 -4.88
N HIS A 42 10.63 -0.53 -4.70
CA HIS A 42 9.41 -0.95 -4.04
C HIS A 42 8.21 -0.68 -4.95
N ILE A 43 7.42 -1.71 -5.19
CA ILE A 43 6.14 -1.62 -5.90
C ILE A 43 5.05 -1.75 -4.84
N VAL A 44 4.32 -0.66 -4.58
CA VAL A 44 3.18 -0.73 -3.66
C VAL A 44 2.12 -1.63 -4.27
N ASN A 45 1.62 -2.56 -3.47
CA ASN A 45 0.53 -3.44 -3.84
C ASN A 45 -0.18 -3.90 -2.56
N LEU A 46 -1.35 -4.50 -2.72
CA LEU A 46 -1.97 -5.27 -1.66
C LEU A 46 -1.14 -6.53 -1.37
N GLY A 47 -1.21 -7.04 -0.14
CA GLY A 47 -0.61 -8.31 0.26
C GLY A 47 -1.36 -9.53 -0.26
N HIS A 48 -2.60 -9.35 -0.71
CA HIS A 48 -3.44 -10.36 -1.33
C HIS A 48 -4.38 -9.72 -2.36
N GLY A 49 -5.25 -10.51 -3.00
CA GLY A 49 -6.24 -9.99 -3.93
C GLY A 49 -7.19 -8.97 -3.28
N VAL A 50 -7.72 -8.07 -4.10
CA VAL A 50 -8.84 -7.20 -3.74
C VAL A 50 -10.02 -8.06 -3.31
N LEU A 51 -10.65 -7.73 -2.18
CA LEU A 51 -11.83 -8.45 -1.71
C LEU A 51 -13.06 -8.07 -2.55
N PRO A 52 -13.96 -9.02 -2.89
CA PRO A 52 -15.08 -8.76 -3.82
C PRO A 52 -15.97 -7.59 -3.44
N ASP A 53 -16.15 -7.35 -2.13
CA ASP A 53 -17.00 -6.29 -1.59
C ASP A 53 -16.26 -4.96 -1.41
N THR A 54 -15.02 -4.84 -1.88
CA THR A 54 -14.26 -3.59 -1.81
C THR A 54 -14.91 -2.54 -2.70
N ASP A 55 -15.22 -1.37 -2.13
CA ASP A 55 -15.68 -0.21 -2.91
C ASP A 55 -14.56 0.26 -3.88
N PRO A 56 -14.79 0.25 -5.20
CA PRO A 56 -13.80 0.71 -6.18
C PRO A 56 -13.32 2.15 -5.97
N ASP A 57 -14.14 3.02 -5.38
CA ASP A 57 -13.75 4.40 -5.10
C ASP A 57 -12.67 4.47 -4.03
N VAL A 58 -12.69 3.54 -3.06
CA VAL A 58 -11.64 3.44 -2.03
C VAL A 58 -10.31 3.04 -2.65
N LEU A 59 -10.31 2.13 -3.63
CA LEU A 59 -9.09 1.76 -4.37
C LEU A 59 -8.52 2.94 -5.14
N THR A 60 -9.39 3.70 -5.84
CA THR A 60 -8.99 4.89 -6.60
C THR A 60 -8.33 5.91 -5.68
N ARG A 61 -8.96 6.24 -4.55
CA ARG A 61 -8.42 7.18 -3.56
C ARG A 61 -7.12 6.68 -2.93
N ALA A 62 -6.99 5.37 -2.67
CA ALA A 62 -5.76 4.79 -2.15
C ALA A 62 -4.60 4.95 -3.13
N VAL A 63 -4.82 4.69 -4.43
CA VAL A 63 -3.81 4.86 -5.48
C VAL A 63 -3.43 6.33 -5.66
N GLU A 64 -4.41 7.24 -5.67
CA GLU A 64 -4.16 8.68 -5.71
C GLU A 64 -3.29 9.11 -4.53
N LEU A 65 -3.67 8.72 -3.31
CA LEU A 65 -2.92 9.04 -2.10
C LEU A 65 -1.48 8.51 -2.16
N ILE A 66 -1.28 7.25 -2.58
CA ILE A 66 0.05 6.64 -2.75
C ILE A 66 0.94 7.51 -3.64
N HIS A 67 0.41 8.08 -4.73
CA HIS A 67 1.20 8.92 -5.64
C HIS A 67 1.41 10.35 -5.14
N THR A 68 0.76 10.76 -4.06
CA THR A 68 0.98 12.08 -3.42
C THR A 68 1.94 12.05 -2.23
N LEU A 69 2.29 10.86 -1.74
CA LEU A 69 3.13 10.61 -0.56
C LEU A 69 4.55 10.18 -0.94
#